data_AF-A0A259D8L9-F1
#
_entry.id   AF-A0A259D8L9-F1
#
_cell.length_a   1.000
_cell.length_b   1.000
_cell.length_c   1.000
_cell.angle_alpha   90.00
_cell.angle_beta   90.00
_cell.angle_gamma   90.00
#
_symmetry.space_group_name_H-M   'P 1'
#
loop_
_entity.id
_entity.type
_entity.pdbx_description
1 polymer ?
#
loop_
_entity_poly.entity_id
_entity_poly.type
_entity_poly.pdbx_seq_one_letter_code
_entity_poly.pdbx_strand_id
1 'polypeptide(L)'
;MARPAPRSIPPLPPRMLRLLREARALLVGFAALFLTAILLTFDESDPSFSDTGTHGTLHNLGGQIGAQLSDVLLMLFGLSAWWWVGLAAAYVIHTFRNLDEPPQDKGRQRWVRLGGFLLLLLASTGVEWLRTWHWSVALPDAHGGVLGMGIGGAAGALLGFTGGSLILLLLMALGFSLFTGVSWLSMAERTGDWAETTYLKLREAWQASRDRKLGEAALQKREALVSVEKKKRVEAPP
;
A
#
# COMPACT_ATOMS: atom_id res chain seq x y z
N MET A 1 33.92 43.44 -27.49
CA MET A 1 32.48 43.32 -27.21
C MET A 1 32.30 42.53 -25.92
N ALA A 2 31.82 43.16 -24.85
CA ALA A 2 31.58 42.49 -23.56
C ALA A 2 30.23 41.76 -23.58
N ARG A 3 30.21 40.48 -23.16
CA ARG A 3 28.96 39.71 -23.02
C ARG A 3 28.09 40.31 -21.91
N PRO A 4 26.80 40.58 -22.13
CA PRO A 4 25.91 41.01 -21.06
C PRO A 4 25.78 39.92 -20.00
N ALA A 5 25.87 40.32 -18.73
CA ALA A 5 25.71 39.40 -17.61
C ALA A 5 24.32 38.74 -17.63
N PRO A 6 24.21 37.43 -17.31
CA PRO A 6 22.92 36.75 -17.28
C PRO A 6 22.03 37.39 -16.22
N ARG A 7 20.81 37.78 -16.61
CA ARG A 7 19.78 38.28 -15.69
C ARG A 7 19.42 37.16 -14.72
N SER A 8 19.81 37.29 -13.45
CA SER A 8 19.32 36.42 -12.38
C SER A 8 17.86 36.75 -12.11
N ILE A 9 16.95 35.83 -12.49
CA ILE A 9 15.54 35.94 -12.13
C ILE A 9 15.46 35.83 -10.60
N PRO A 10 14.83 36.79 -9.90
CA PRO A 10 14.73 36.72 -8.45
C PRO A 10 13.97 35.44 -8.03
N PRO A 11 14.44 34.73 -6.99
CA PRO A 11 13.78 33.51 -6.53
C PRO A 11 12.35 33.80 -6.10
N LEU A 12 11.43 32.89 -6.42
CA LEU A 12 10.01 33.04 -6.08
C LEU A 12 9.82 33.20 -4.56
N PRO A 13 8.83 34.00 -4.09
CA PRO A 13 8.53 34.14 -2.68
C PRO A 13 8.26 32.78 -2.01
N PRO A 14 8.72 32.55 -0.76
CA PRO A 14 8.60 31.26 -0.08
C PRO A 14 7.15 30.80 0.09
N ARG A 15 6.20 31.73 0.28
CA ARG A 15 4.76 31.43 0.31
C ARG A 15 4.25 30.86 -1.01
N MET A 16 4.69 31.41 -2.14
CA MET A 16 4.28 30.94 -3.47
C MET A 16 4.86 29.56 -3.77
N LEU A 17 6.12 29.30 -3.39
CA LEU A 17 6.73 27.98 -3.50
C LEU A 17 5.98 26.92 -2.69
N ARG A 18 5.51 27.26 -1.48
CA ARG A 18 4.70 26.36 -0.64
C ARG A 18 3.35 26.06 -1.29
N LEU A 19 2.63 27.08 -1.75
CA LEU A 19 1.34 26.92 -2.45
C LEU A 19 1.48 26.08 -3.72
N LEU A 20 2.55 26.25 -4.49
CA LEU A 20 2.81 25.43 -5.68
C LEU A 20 3.06 23.96 -5.32
N ARG A 21 3.78 23.67 -4.22
CA ARG A 21 3.98 22.29 -3.74
C ARG A 21 2.68 21.67 -3.27
N GLU A 22 1.87 22.42 -2.54
CA GLU A 22 0.58 21.99 -2.04
C GLU A 22 -0.39 21.70 -3.20
N ALA A 23 -0.52 22.63 -4.16
CA ALA A 23 -1.32 22.43 -5.36
C ALA A 23 -0.86 21.20 -6.16
N ARG A 24 0.46 21.00 -6.30
CA ARG A 24 1.01 19.80 -6.94
C ARG A 24 0.69 18.53 -6.16
N ALA A 25 0.80 18.53 -4.84
CA ALA A 25 0.46 17.39 -4.00
C ALA A 25 -1.03 17.05 -4.09
N LEU A 26 -1.91 18.04 -4.09
CA LEU A 26 -3.35 17.86 -4.27
C LEU A 26 -3.67 17.28 -5.64
N LEU A 27 -3.03 17.77 -6.71
CA LEU A 27 -3.21 17.23 -8.06
C LEU A 27 -2.76 15.77 -8.15
N VAL A 28 -1.59 15.43 -7.58
CA VAL A 28 -1.12 14.03 -7.54
C VAL A 28 -2.02 13.16 -6.66
N GLY A 29 -2.55 13.70 -5.55
CA GLY A 29 -3.50 13.00 -4.70
C GLY A 29 -4.82 12.70 -5.41
N PHE A 30 -5.37 13.67 -6.14
CA PHE A 30 -6.53 13.46 -7.00
C PHE A 30 -6.25 12.41 -8.07
N ALA A 31 -5.10 12.49 -8.74
CA ALA A 31 -4.70 11.49 -9.73
C ALA A 31 -4.56 10.09 -9.12
N ALA A 32 -4.06 9.95 -7.88
CA ALA A 32 -3.97 8.67 -7.19
C ALA A 32 -5.35 8.08 -6.88
N LEU A 33 -6.30 8.91 -6.43
CA LEU A 33 -7.67 8.48 -6.17
C LEU A 33 -8.38 8.10 -7.46
N PHE A 34 -8.22 8.90 -8.52
CA PHE A 34 -8.73 8.58 -9.85
C PHE A 34 -8.15 7.26 -10.35
N LEU A 35 -6.83 7.08 -10.28
CA LEU A 35 -6.15 5.85 -10.69
C LEU A 35 -6.65 4.63 -9.89
N THR A 36 -6.87 4.81 -8.59
CA THR A 36 -7.45 3.76 -7.73
C THR A 36 -8.87 3.41 -8.18
N ALA A 37 -9.72 4.41 -8.44
CA ALA A 37 -11.09 4.20 -8.88
C ALA A 37 -11.13 3.41 -10.19
N ILE A 38 -10.35 3.82 -11.20
CA ILE A 38 -10.36 3.16 -12.51
C ILE A 38 -9.79 1.74 -12.48
N LEU A 39 -8.81 1.45 -11.61
CA LEU A 39 -8.27 0.10 -11.43
C LEU A 39 -9.21 -0.80 -10.62
N LEU A 40 -9.93 -0.26 -9.64
CA LEU A 40 -10.93 -1.02 -8.86
C LEU A 40 -12.17 -1.35 -9.68
N THR A 41 -12.61 -0.43 -10.53
CA THR A 41 -13.81 -0.57 -11.35
C THR A 41 -13.46 -0.94 -12.79
N PHE A 42 -12.34 -1.63 -12.99
CA PHE A 42 -12.01 -2.20 -14.27
C PHE A 42 -12.99 -3.33 -14.61
N ASP A 43 -13.50 -3.33 -15.83
CA ASP A 43 -14.40 -4.35 -16.35
C ASP A 43 -14.02 -4.64 -17.81
N GLU A 44 -13.91 -5.92 -18.18
CA GLU A 44 -13.54 -6.36 -19.54
C GLU A 44 -14.63 -6.04 -20.58
N SER A 45 -15.88 -5.81 -20.15
CA SER A 45 -16.97 -5.46 -21.06
C SER A 45 -16.95 -3.98 -21.51
N ASP A 46 -16.17 -3.14 -20.83
CA ASP A 46 -16.05 -1.72 -21.17
C ASP A 46 -15.19 -1.53 -22.43
N PRO A 47 -15.57 -0.62 -23.35
CA PRO A 47 -14.78 -0.30 -24.53
C PRO A 47 -13.41 0.28 -24.14
N SER A 48 -12.35 -0.45 -24.48
CA SER A 48 -10.97 -0.20 -24.09
C SER A 48 -10.03 -0.28 -25.30
N PHE A 49 -8.71 -0.31 -25.08
CA PHE A 49 -7.75 -0.43 -26.17
C PHE A 49 -7.67 -1.88 -26.68
N SER A 50 -7.73 -2.83 -25.75
CA SER A 50 -7.67 -4.27 -26.02
C SER A 50 -9.02 -4.84 -26.46
N ASP A 51 -10.13 -4.30 -25.95
CA ASP A 51 -11.47 -4.76 -26.23
C ASP A 51 -12.35 -3.68 -26.85
N THR A 52 -13.09 -4.04 -27.91
CA THR A 52 -14.03 -3.11 -28.56
C THR A 52 -15.24 -2.78 -27.67
N GLY A 53 -15.38 -3.49 -26.54
CA GLY A 53 -16.50 -3.39 -25.60
C GLY A 53 -17.77 -4.03 -26.15
N THR A 54 -18.67 -4.42 -25.26
CA THR A 54 -20.06 -4.71 -25.68
C THR A 54 -20.85 -3.39 -25.68
N HIS A 55 -21.85 -3.21 -26.55
CA HIS A 55 -22.66 -1.98 -26.67
C HIS A 55 -23.56 -1.72 -25.43
N GLY A 56 -22.98 -1.66 -24.23
CA GLY A 56 -23.64 -1.50 -22.94
C GLY A 56 -23.27 -0.21 -22.20
N THR A 57 -23.76 -0.10 -20.97
CA THR A 57 -23.41 0.99 -20.04
C THR A 57 -21.98 0.81 -19.54
N LEU A 58 -21.21 1.89 -19.54
CA LEU A 58 -19.85 1.89 -19.04
C LEU A 58 -19.82 1.69 -17.51
N HIS A 59 -19.05 0.71 -17.02
CA HIS A 59 -18.93 0.38 -15.61
C HIS A 59 -17.81 1.15 -14.91
N ASN A 60 -16.75 1.52 -15.64
CA ASN A 60 -15.61 2.23 -15.08
C ASN A 60 -15.97 3.63 -14.59
N LEU A 61 -15.70 3.93 -13.31
CA LEU A 61 -15.99 5.24 -12.72
C LEU A 61 -15.21 6.39 -13.37
N GLY A 62 -14.09 6.09 -14.03
CA GLY A 62 -13.30 7.08 -14.77
C GLY A 62 -13.82 7.39 -16.17
N GLY A 63 -14.98 6.86 -16.55
CA GLY A 63 -15.47 7.05 -17.91
C GLY A 63 -14.67 6.21 -18.92
N GLN A 64 -14.87 6.50 -20.21
CA GLN A 64 -14.15 5.83 -21.29
C GLN A 64 -12.62 6.00 -21.18
N ILE A 65 -12.15 7.17 -20.73
CA ILE A 65 -10.73 7.43 -20.50
C ILE A 65 -10.21 6.54 -19.37
N GLY A 66 -10.99 6.37 -18.30
CA GLY A 66 -10.67 5.48 -17.20
C GLY A 66 -10.51 4.04 -17.66
N ALA A 67 -11.49 3.52 -18.39
CA ALA A 67 -11.46 2.16 -18.94
C ALA A 67 -10.23 1.90 -19.82
N GLN A 68 -9.93 2.81 -20.76
CA GLN A 68 -8.75 2.71 -21.63
C GLN A 68 -7.44 2.78 -20.84
N LEU A 69 -7.35 3.66 -19.84
CA LEU A 69 -6.13 3.81 -19.05
C LEU A 69 -5.90 2.61 -18.13
N SER A 70 -6.94 2.10 -17.47
CA SER A 70 -6.85 0.90 -16.64
C SER A 70 -6.49 -0.32 -17.47
N ASP A 71 -7.09 -0.49 -18.65
CA ASP A 71 -6.80 -1.58 -19.57
C ASP A 71 -5.31 -1.57 -19.98
N VAL A 72 -4.78 -0.44 -20.47
CA VAL A 72 -3.36 -0.35 -20.85
C VAL A 72 -2.43 -0.61 -19.66
N LEU A 73 -2.76 -0.12 -18.46
CA LEU A 73 -1.92 -0.34 -17.28
C LEU A 73 -1.92 -1.80 -16.84
N LEU A 74 -3.10 -2.44 -16.81
CA LEU A 74 -3.23 -3.85 -16.44
C LEU A 74 -2.65 -4.76 -17.51
N MET A 75 -2.78 -4.44 -18.79
CA MET A 75 -2.12 -5.17 -19.88
C MET A 75 -0.59 -5.10 -19.77
N LEU A 76 -0.03 -3.92 -19.49
CA LEU A 76 1.43 -3.74 -19.44
C LEU A 76 2.07 -4.31 -18.16
N PHE A 77 1.44 -4.06 -17.01
CA PHE A 77 2.01 -4.34 -15.70
C PHE A 77 1.25 -5.41 -14.90
N GLY A 78 0.08 -5.85 -15.34
CA GLY A 78 -0.75 -6.75 -14.55
C GLY A 78 -1.10 -6.16 -13.19
N LEU A 79 -1.01 -6.98 -12.13
CA LEU A 79 -1.27 -6.54 -10.75
C LEU A 79 -0.24 -5.50 -10.28
N SER A 80 0.95 -5.47 -10.86
CA SER A 80 1.96 -4.46 -10.55
C SER A 80 1.56 -3.04 -10.94
N ALA A 81 0.48 -2.84 -11.73
CA ALA A 81 -0.08 -1.52 -12.00
C ALA A 81 -0.41 -0.73 -10.71
N TRP A 82 -0.76 -1.44 -9.63
CA TRP A 82 -1.05 -0.88 -8.32
C TRP A 82 0.13 -0.16 -7.67
N TRP A 83 1.37 -0.46 -8.05
CA TRP A 83 2.55 0.25 -7.57
C TRP A 83 2.53 1.74 -7.97
N TRP A 84 1.90 2.10 -9.10
CA TRP A 84 1.73 3.51 -9.49
C TRP A 84 0.85 4.30 -8.51
N VAL A 85 -0.20 3.67 -7.98
CA VAL A 85 -1.03 4.24 -6.90
C VAL A 85 -0.17 4.42 -5.65
N GLY A 86 0.62 3.40 -5.29
CA GLY A 86 1.56 3.46 -4.16
C GLY A 86 2.60 4.57 -4.29
N LEU A 87 3.15 4.78 -5.49
CA LEU A 87 4.09 5.86 -5.78
C LEU A 87 3.45 7.24 -5.59
N ALA A 88 2.26 7.43 -6.14
CA ALA A 88 1.52 8.69 -6.02
C ALA A 88 1.17 8.97 -4.55
N ALA A 89 0.68 7.98 -3.81
CA ALA A 89 0.39 8.10 -2.39
C ALA A 89 1.65 8.43 -1.56
N ALA A 90 2.77 7.74 -1.82
CA ALA A 90 4.05 8.02 -1.16
C ALA A 90 4.55 9.44 -1.43
N TYR A 91 4.40 9.93 -2.66
CA TYR A 91 4.74 11.30 -3.02
C TYR A 91 3.90 12.33 -2.25
N VAL A 92 2.58 12.10 -2.16
CA VAL A 92 1.65 12.99 -1.45
C VAL A 92 1.98 13.03 0.04
N ILE A 93 2.12 11.85 0.68
CA ILE A 93 2.48 11.73 2.09
C ILE A 93 3.82 12.41 2.37
N HIS A 94 4.82 12.18 1.53
CA HIS A 94 6.13 12.81 1.68
C HIS A 94 6.05 14.34 1.52
N THR A 95 5.26 14.83 0.57
CA THR A 95 5.14 16.28 0.34
C THR A 95 4.44 16.98 1.50
N PHE A 96 3.35 16.42 2.03
CA PHE A 96 2.64 16.99 3.17
C PHE A 96 3.45 16.91 4.48
N ARG A 97 4.23 15.83 4.70
CA ARG A 97 5.10 15.72 5.87
C ARG A 97 6.26 16.72 5.89
N ASN A 98 6.71 17.17 4.73
CA ASN A 98 7.88 18.05 4.58
C ASN A 98 7.49 19.41 3.98
N LEU A 99 6.24 19.86 4.18
CA LEU A 99 5.70 21.07 3.56
C LEU A 99 6.40 22.34 4.08
N ASP A 100 6.83 22.30 5.33
CA ASP A 100 7.50 23.42 6.02
C ASP A 100 9.03 23.37 5.88
N GLU A 101 9.59 22.29 5.33
CA GLU A 101 11.03 22.19 5.09
C GLU A 101 11.44 22.95 3.81
N PRO A 102 12.56 23.70 3.86
CA PRO A 102 13.12 24.31 2.65
C PRO A 102 13.45 23.21 1.63
N PRO A 103 13.32 23.50 0.31
CA PRO A 103 13.61 22.50 -0.71
C PRO A 103 15.09 22.15 -0.63
N GLN A 104 15.41 21.01 -0.03
CA GLN A 104 16.76 20.48 -0.07
C GLN A 104 17.00 19.91 -1.46
N ASP A 105 18.13 20.25 -2.08
CA ASP A 105 18.52 19.74 -3.39
C ASP A 105 18.92 18.26 -3.29
N LYS A 106 17.91 17.41 -3.21
CA LYS A 106 18.01 15.95 -3.07
C LYS A 106 17.87 15.24 -4.42
N GLY A 107 18.33 15.88 -5.51
CA GLY A 107 18.20 15.35 -6.87
C GLY A 107 18.68 13.89 -6.98
N ARG A 108 19.90 13.60 -6.48
CA ARG A 108 20.47 12.25 -6.49
C ARG A 108 19.61 11.24 -5.71
N GLN A 109 19.14 11.60 -4.52
CA GLN A 109 18.31 10.70 -3.72
C GLN A 109 16.96 10.41 -4.39
N ARG A 110 16.38 11.41 -5.08
CA ARG A 110 15.16 11.23 -5.86
C ARG A 110 15.37 10.22 -6.99
N TRP A 111 16.46 10.34 -7.74
CA TRP A 111 16.78 9.39 -8.81
C TRP A 111 17.04 7.97 -8.30
N VAL A 112 17.73 7.81 -7.17
CA VAL A 112 17.91 6.51 -6.53
C VAL A 112 16.57 5.89 -6.12
N ARG A 113 15.67 6.69 -5.52
CA ARG A 113 14.31 6.21 -5.15
C ARG A 113 13.48 5.83 -6.36
N LEU A 114 13.53 6.61 -7.45
CA LEU A 114 12.84 6.29 -8.69
C LEU A 114 13.42 5.05 -9.37
N GLY A 115 14.75 4.88 -9.35
CA GLY A 115 15.40 3.65 -9.80
C GLY A 115 15.00 2.43 -8.97
N GLY A 116 14.93 2.57 -7.65
CA GLY A 116 14.41 1.56 -6.75
C GLY A 116 12.95 1.20 -7.03
N PHE A 117 12.11 2.19 -7.30
CA PHE A 117 10.72 1.99 -7.70
C PHE A 117 10.60 1.23 -9.03
N LEU A 118 11.38 1.60 -10.05
CA LEU A 118 11.37 0.89 -11.32
C LEU A 118 11.85 -0.54 -11.16
N LEU A 119 12.90 -0.77 -10.37
CA LEU A 119 13.38 -2.13 -10.06
C LEU A 119 12.30 -2.94 -9.35
N LEU A 120 11.62 -2.35 -8.36
CA LEU A 120 10.50 -2.97 -7.65
C LEU A 120 9.36 -3.34 -8.61
N LEU A 121 8.95 -2.42 -9.47
CA LEU A 121 7.88 -2.61 -10.44
C LEU A 121 8.20 -3.76 -11.40
N LEU A 122 9.38 -3.73 -12.03
CA LEU A 122 9.82 -4.74 -13.00
C LEU A 122 10.05 -6.12 -12.35
N ALA A 123 10.56 -6.16 -11.12
CA ALA A 123 10.69 -7.40 -10.39
C ALA A 123 9.32 -7.97 -10.01
N SER A 124 8.38 -7.13 -9.56
CA SER A 124 7.00 -7.51 -9.22
C SER A 124 6.29 -8.13 -10.43
N THR A 125 6.36 -7.50 -11.61
CA THR A 125 5.74 -8.04 -12.84
C THR A 125 6.31 -9.43 -13.19
N GLY A 126 7.63 -9.61 -13.03
CA GLY A 126 8.28 -10.89 -13.29
C GLY A 126 7.90 -11.99 -12.29
N VAL A 127 7.79 -11.64 -10.99
CA VAL A 127 7.30 -12.57 -9.96
C VAL A 127 5.87 -12.97 -10.25
N GLU A 128 5.00 -12.01 -10.56
CA GLU A 128 3.60 -12.24 -10.91
C GLU A 128 3.49 -13.23 -12.06
N TRP A 129 4.22 -13.03 -13.16
CA TRP A 129 4.26 -13.96 -14.28
C TRP A 129 4.69 -15.39 -13.87
N LEU A 130 5.79 -15.53 -13.13
CA LEU A 130 6.32 -16.86 -12.78
C LEU A 130 5.49 -17.58 -11.72
N ARG A 131 4.89 -16.85 -10.78
CA ARG A 131 4.31 -17.46 -9.57
C ARG A 131 2.80 -17.44 -9.55
N THR A 132 2.13 -16.51 -10.19
CA THR A 132 0.66 -16.37 -10.01
C THR A 132 -0.18 -17.09 -11.05
N TRP A 133 0.42 -18.04 -11.79
CA TRP A 133 -0.25 -18.86 -12.81
C TRP A 133 -1.45 -19.67 -12.31
N HIS A 134 -1.57 -19.88 -11.00
CA HIS A 134 -2.67 -20.62 -10.36
C HIS A 134 -3.79 -19.74 -9.80
N TRP A 135 -3.67 -18.42 -9.87
CA TRP A 135 -4.75 -17.53 -9.45
C TRP A 135 -5.72 -17.33 -10.62
N SER A 136 -7.02 -17.28 -10.35
CA SER A 136 -8.05 -16.96 -11.33
C SER A 136 -8.48 -15.51 -11.13
N VAL A 137 -7.60 -14.56 -11.43
CA VAL A 137 -7.97 -13.14 -11.42
C VAL A 137 -8.32 -12.79 -12.86
N ALA A 138 -9.50 -12.23 -13.09
CA ALA A 138 -9.89 -11.71 -14.40
C ALA A 138 -9.05 -10.46 -14.70
N LEU A 139 -8.05 -10.61 -15.57
CA LEU A 139 -7.26 -9.52 -16.13
C LEU A 139 -7.27 -9.68 -17.66
N PRO A 140 -7.10 -8.57 -18.41
CA PRO A 140 -7.04 -8.60 -19.89
C PRO A 140 -5.99 -9.56 -20.46
N ASP A 141 -4.92 -9.78 -19.69
CA ASP A 141 -3.79 -10.63 -20.06
C ASP A 141 -3.26 -11.35 -18.79
N ALA A 142 -2.10 -11.96 -18.87
CA ALA A 142 -1.45 -12.61 -17.74
C ALA A 142 -1.18 -11.66 -16.57
N HIS A 143 -1.09 -12.24 -15.37
CA HIS A 143 -1.05 -11.49 -14.12
C HIS A 143 0.16 -10.56 -13.95
N GLY A 144 1.26 -10.81 -14.68
CA GLY A 144 2.43 -9.94 -14.74
C GLY A 144 2.45 -8.97 -15.93
N GLY A 145 1.42 -8.99 -16.77
CA GLY A 145 1.34 -8.25 -18.02
C GLY A 145 2.43 -8.61 -19.03
N VAL A 146 2.49 -7.84 -20.10
CA VAL A 146 3.49 -7.99 -21.18
C VAL A 146 4.92 -7.87 -20.65
N LEU A 147 5.18 -6.98 -19.69
CA LEU A 147 6.52 -6.81 -19.11
C LEU A 147 6.92 -8.02 -18.26
N GLY A 148 5.99 -8.58 -17.49
CA GLY A 148 6.21 -9.77 -16.70
C GLY A 148 6.52 -10.99 -17.56
N MET A 149 5.88 -11.13 -18.72
CA MET A 149 6.19 -12.18 -19.69
C MET A 149 7.66 -12.12 -20.14
N GLY A 150 8.16 -10.93 -20.48
CA GLY A 150 9.56 -10.74 -20.85
C GLY A 150 10.54 -10.99 -19.71
N ILE A 151 10.31 -10.36 -18.56
CA ILE A 151 11.24 -10.40 -17.41
C ILE A 151 11.19 -11.74 -16.69
N GLY A 152 9.99 -12.20 -16.35
CA GLY A 152 9.75 -13.49 -15.72
C GLY A 152 10.13 -14.64 -16.64
N GLY A 153 9.81 -14.55 -17.94
CA GLY A 153 10.25 -15.51 -18.95
C GLY A 153 11.78 -15.60 -19.05
N ALA A 154 12.48 -14.47 -19.12
CA ALA A 154 13.94 -14.45 -19.14
C ALA A 154 14.55 -15.02 -17.85
N ALA A 155 14.03 -14.62 -16.67
CA ALA A 155 14.51 -15.15 -15.39
C ALA A 155 14.29 -16.66 -15.26
N GLY A 156 13.12 -17.15 -15.69
CA GLY A 156 12.80 -18.58 -15.73
C GLY A 156 13.68 -19.35 -16.71
N ALA A 157 13.97 -18.79 -17.89
CA ALA A 157 14.82 -19.43 -18.89
C ALA A 157 16.30 -19.49 -18.46
N LEU A 158 16.81 -18.44 -17.81
CA LEU A 158 18.22 -18.35 -17.42
C LEU A 158 18.54 -19.10 -16.12
N LEU A 159 17.63 -19.10 -15.15
CA LEU A 159 17.88 -19.59 -13.78
C LEU A 159 16.91 -20.71 -13.35
N GLY A 160 16.01 -21.12 -14.24
CA GLY A 160 14.92 -22.03 -13.92
C GLY A 160 13.82 -21.38 -13.09
N PHE A 161 12.72 -22.11 -12.90
CA PHE A 161 11.53 -21.63 -12.17
C PHE A 161 11.85 -21.18 -10.73
N THR A 162 12.68 -21.94 -10.01
CA THR A 162 13.02 -21.66 -8.61
C THR A 162 14.06 -20.54 -8.50
N GLY A 163 15.16 -20.63 -9.24
CA GLY A 163 16.23 -19.63 -9.22
C GLY A 163 15.76 -18.27 -9.73
N GLY A 164 14.98 -18.26 -10.82
CA GLY A 164 14.37 -17.05 -11.39
C GLY A 164 13.45 -16.34 -10.38
N SER A 165 12.66 -17.11 -9.64
CA SER A 165 11.79 -16.52 -8.61
C SER A 165 12.56 -15.96 -7.42
N LEU A 166 13.61 -16.65 -6.96
CA LEU A 166 14.44 -16.16 -5.85
C LEU A 166 15.16 -14.86 -6.22
N ILE A 167 15.73 -14.76 -7.43
CA ILE A 167 16.40 -13.53 -7.84
C ILE A 167 15.40 -12.38 -8.00
N LEU A 168 14.22 -12.64 -8.56
CA LEU A 168 13.20 -11.59 -8.72
C LEU A 168 12.66 -11.13 -7.37
N LEU A 169 12.43 -12.02 -6.41
CA LEU A 169 12.07 -11.65 -5.04
C LEU A 169 13.17 -10.83 -4.35
N LEU A 170 14.45 -11.18 -4.58
CA LEU A 170 15.57 -10.39 -4.07
C LEU A 170 15.60 -8.98 -4.71
N LEU A 171 15.44 -8.87 -6.02
CA LEU A 171 15.40 -7.58 -6.72
C LEU A 171 14.19 -6.74 -6.28
N MET A 172 13.04 -7.37 -6.07
CA MET A 172 11.84 -6.74 -5.52
C MET A 172 12.12 -6.19 -4.12
N ALA A 173 12.75 -6.99 -3.26
CA ALA A 173 13.14 -6.58 -1.91
C ALA A 173 14.14 -5.41 -1.90
N LEU A 174 15.14 -5.44 -2.79
CA LEU A 174 16.11 -4.35 -2.95
C LEU A 174 15.45 -3.08 -3.51
N GLY A 175 14.60 -3.22 -4.51
CA GLY A 175 13.82 -2.11 -5.10
C GLY A 175 12.95 -1.44 -4.04
N PHE A 176 12.26 -2.23 -3.22
CA PHE A 176 11.46 -1.73 -2.10
C PHE A 176 12.29 -0.94 -1.09
N SER A 177 13.45 -1.45 -0.68
CA SER A 177 14.35 -0.73 0.24
C SER A 177 14.88 0.56 -0.37
N LEU A 178 15.27 0.57 -1.65
CA LEU A 178 15.75 1.78 -2.33
C LEU A 178 14.65 2.83 -2.51
N PHE A 179 13.42 2.38 -2.80
CA PHE A 179 12.26 3.25 -2.96
C PHE A 179 11.82 3.89 -1.64
N THR A 180 11.62 3.08 -0.59
CA THR A 180 11.12 3.54 0.70
C THR A 180 12.21 4.17 1.57
N GLY A 181 13.47 3.77 1.37
CA GLY A 181 14.60 4.09 2.24
C GLY A 181 14.60 3.31 3.56
N VAL A 182 13.78 2.25 3.68
CA VAL A 182 13.67 1.44 4.88
C VAL A 182 14.61 0.23 4.79
N SER A 183 15.38 -0.03 5.84
CA SER A 183 16.20 -1.23 5.97
C SER A 183 15.37 -2.43 6.41
N TRP A 184 15.74 -3.62 5.96
CA TRP A 184 15.11 -4.88 6.39
C TRP A 184 15.21 -5.12 7.89
N LEU A 185 16.31 -4.69 8.52
CA LEU A 185 16.45 -4.73 9.98
C LEU A 185 15.39 -3.88 10.67
N SER A 186 15.17 -2.64 10.21
CA SER A 186 14.14 -1.77 10.79
C SER A 186 12.73 -2.31 10.55
N MET A 187 12.48 -2.98 9.42
CA MET A 187 11.22 -3.69 9.19
C MET A 187 11.04 -4.85 10.16
N ALA A 188 12.09 -5.65 10.39
CA ALA A 188 12.06 -6.78 11.31
C ALA A 188 11.80 -6.31 12.74
N GLU A 189 12.49 -5.26 13.20
CA GLU A 189 12.27 -4.65 14.53
C GLU A 189 10.83 -4.16 14.69
N ARG A 190 10.32 -3.36 13.75
CA ARG A 190 8.93 -2.84 13.81
C ARG A 190 7.89 -3.96 13.78
N THR A 191 8.15 -5.02 13.03
CA THR A 191 7.25 -6.18 12.96
C THR A 191 7.28 -6.95 14.28
N GLY A 192 8.47 -7.09 14.89
CA GLY A 192 8.66 -7.66 16.22
C GLY A 192 7.90 -6.87 17.29
N ASP A 193 8.09 -5.56 17.35
CA ASP A 193 7.41 -4.66 18.28
C ASP A 193 5.88 -4.76 18.13
N TRP A 194 5.38 -4.76 16.89
CA TRP A 194 3.95 -4.90 16.62
C TRP A 194 3.40 -6.27 17.05
N ALA A 195 4.14 -7.35 16.78
CA ALA A 195 3.75 -8.70 17.18
C ALA A 195 3.73 -8.85 18.70
N GLU A 196 4.76 -8.35 19.38
CA GLU A 196 4.85 -8.37 20.85
C GLU A 196 3.73 -7.55 21.50
N THR A 197 3.54 -6.31 21.08
CA THR A 197 2.49 -5.44 21.64
C THR A 197 1.10 -5.99 21.38
N THR A 198 0.85 -6.59 20.21
CA THR A 198 -0.44 -7.24 19.90
C THR A 198 -0.66 -8.47 20.77
N TYR A 199 0.38 -9.31 20.94
CA TYR A 199 0.32 -10.48 21.81
C TYR A 199 0.03 -10.10 23.27
N LEU A 200 0.72 -9.09 23.81
CA LEU A 200 0.51 -8.61 25.17
C LEU A 200 -0.92 -8.07 25.35
N LYS A 201 -1.42 -7.24 24.41
CA LYS A 201 -2.80 -6.73 24.45
C LYS A 201 -3.85 -7.83 24.41
N LEU A 202 -3.67 -8.84 23.55
CA LEU A 202 -4.59 -9.97 23.47
C LEU A 202 -4.58 -10.79 24.76
N ARG A 203 -3.40 -11.02 25.33
CA ARG A 203 -3.25 -11.72 26.60
C ARG A 203 -3.91 -10.96 27.75
N GLU A 204 -3.68 -9.65 27.85
CA GLU A 204 -4.30 -8.79 28.85
C GLU A 204 -5.82 -8.74 28.70
N ALA A 205 -6.33 -8.61 27.47
CA ALA A 205 -7.77 -8.64 27.19
C ALA A 205 -8.40 -9.99 27.58
N TRP A 206 -7.69 -11.09 27.34
CA TRP A 206 -8.13 -12.43 27.71
C TRP A 206 -8.14 -12.62 29.23
N GLN A 207 -7.09 -12.17 29.93
CA GLN A 207 -7.02 -12.18 31.39
C GLN A 207 -8.11 -11.30 32.02
N ALA A 208 -8.28 -10.07 31.55
CA ALA A 208 -9.32 -9.16 32.02
C ALA A 208 -10.73 -9.73 31.83
N SER A 209 -10.98 -10.44 30.73
CA SER A 209 -12.26 -11.12 30.49
C SER A 209 -12.48 -12.29 31.46
N ARG A 210 -11.42 -12.99 31.83
CA ARG A 210 -11.47 -14.11 32.79
C ARG A 210 -11.68 -13.61 34.21
N ASP A 211 -11.03 -12.52 34.59
CA ASP A 211 -11.16 -11.89 35.90
C ASP A 211 -12.55 -11.28 36.11
N ARG A 212 -13.17 -10.72 35.06
CA ARG A 212 -14.58 -10.28 35.10
C ARG A 212 -15.53 -11.42 35.45
N LYS A 213 -15.39 -12.58 34.80
CA LYS A 213 -16.22 -13.76 35.09
C LYS A 213 -16.00 -14.31 36.50
N LEU A 214 -14.75 -14.31 36.99
CA LEU A 214 -14.43 -14.72 38.36
C LEU A 214 -14.97 -13.73 39.40
N GLY A 215 -14.90 -12.42 39.11
CA GLY A 215 -15.46 -11.36 39.95
C GLY A 215 -16.97 -11.46 40.08
N GLU A 216 -17.69 -11.68 38.98
CA GLU A 216 -19.15 -11.92 38.98
C GLU A 216 -19.52 -13.15 39.81
N ALA A 217 -18.79 -14.27 39.65
CA ALA A 217 -19.02 -15.48 40.43
C ALA A 217 -18.73 -15.29 41.93
N ALA A 218 -17.74 -14.47 42.29
CA ALA A 218 -17.42 -14.14 43.68
C ALA A 218 -18.50 -13.23 44.31
N LEU A 219 -19.02 -12.27 43.56
CA LEU A 219 -20.15 -11.42 43.96
C LEU A 219 -21.41 -12.26 44.23
N GLN A 220 -21.77 -13.16 43.33
CA GLN A 220 -22.92 -14.06 43.52
C GLN A 220 -22.79 -14.94 44.76
N LYS A 221 -21.59 -15.50 45.01
CA LYS A 221 -21.33 -16.28 46.24
C LYS A 221 -21.50 -15.42 47.50
N ARG A 222 -21.00 -14.18 47.50
CA ARG A 222 -21.14 -13.26 48.64
C ARG A 222 -22.59 -12.90 48.90
N GLU A 223 -23.36 -12.59 47.85
CA GLU A 223 -24.80 -12.30 47.97
C GLU A 223 -25.59 -13.50 48.46
N ALA A 224 -25.28 -14.71 47.95
CA ALA A 224 -25.89 -15.95 48.41
C ALA A 224 -25.64 -16.17 49.92
N LEU A 225 -24.40 -16.01 50.39
CA LEU A 225 -24.06 -16.12 51.82
C LEU A 225 -24.83 -15.11 52.68
N VAL A 226 -24.86 -13.83 52.28
CA VAL A 226 -25.61 -12.79 52.99
C VAL A 226 -27.11 -13.10 53.02
N SER A 227 -27.68 -13.65 51.94
CA SER A 227 -29.10 -14.03 51.90
C SER A 227 -29.42 -15.18 52.84
N VAL A 228 -28.55 -16.19 52.93
CA VAL A 228 -28.67 -17.31 53.87
C VAL A 228 -28.57 -16.81 55.31
N GLU A 229 -27.64 -15.89 55.58
CA GLU A 229 -27.44 -15.31 56.90
C GLU A 229 -28.64 -14.43 57.33
N LYS A 230 -29.21 -13.64 56.41
CA LYS A 230 -30.46 -12.90 56.64
C LYS A 230 -31.63 -13.83 56.96
N LYS A 231 -31.79 -14.94 56.23
CA LYS A 231 -32.85 -15.92 56.50
C LYS A 231 -32.71 -16.54 57.90
N LYS A 232 -31.49 -16.94 58.29
CA LYS A 232 -31.21 -17.44 59.64
C LYS A 232 -31.52 -16.42 60.74
N ARG A 233 -31.27 -15.14 60.48
CA ARG A 233 -31.54 -14.06 61.45
C ARG A 233 -33.04 -13.77 61.62
N VAL A 234 -33.85 -14.06 60.61
CA VAL A 234 -35.31 -13.90 60.63
C VAL A 234 -36.01 -15.11 61.26
N GLU A 235 -35.45 -16.31 61.12
CA GLU A 235 -35.97 -17.55 61.74
C GLU A 235 -35.51 -17.76 63.20
N ALA A 236 -34.63 -16.91 63.73
CA ALA A 236 -34.21 -17.00 65.13
C ALA A 236 -35.39 -16.62 66.08
N PRO A 237 -35.78 -17.48 67.03
CA PRO A 237 -36.87 -17.15 67.96
C PRO A 237 -36.44 -16.06 68.97
N PRO A 238 -37.40 -15.29 69.52
CA PRO A 238 -37.14 -14.24 70.51
C PRO A 238 -36.63 -14.76 71.85
#